data_AF-A0A2S6S4W3-F1
#
_entry.id   AF-A0A2S6S4W3-F1
#
_cell.length_a   1.000
_cell.length_b   1.000
_cell.length_c   1.000
_cell.angle_alpha   90.00
_cell.angle_beta   90.00
_cell.angle_gamma   90.00
#
_symmetry.space_group_name_H-M   'P 1'
#
loop_
_entity.id
_entity.type
_entity.pdbx_description
1 polymer ?
#
loop_
_entity_poly.entity_id
_entity_poly.type
_entity_poly.pdbx_seq_one_letter_code
_entity_poly.pdbx_strand_id
1 'polypeptide(L)'
;MNIKNINEKAHKYRSKSKENFKLFSHKELMKLPPYNGILNFSINNITFEMLNINNDDGIVTKYFWRNEYEAISIKLWSNLSKKDAIFIDVGSHTGIYSIIGNLSNQKNITISIEPYFLNYARLLTNLRLNYIPTDNCLCYAAHNKPGSVNFKISTNNFYHTMGGRIDDGGELKIRTLALDNLKFDTTNKKIEAIKIDTEGSEDKVLDGAKKIIMINKPDLLIEYNLNTYEKCLKIIKNYNYSVYFLDDNNKKIITFKEFESNKDNYVGQNNPWPKEGANFYCTQKTFKEVVSLIN
;
A
#
# COMPACT_ATOMS: atom_id res chain seq x y z
N MET A 1 0.97 14.22 -29.70
CA MET A 1 -0.18 13.27 -29.68
C MET A 1 -1.24 13.86 -28.77
N ASN A 2 -2.52 13.90 -29.16
CA ASN A 2 -3.59 14.53 -28.37
C ASN A 2 -4.02 13.61 -27.21
N ILE A 3 -3.95 14.08 -25.96
CA ILE A 3 -4.33 13.32 -24.76
C ILE A 3 -5.77 12.80 -24.84
N LYS A 4 -6.71 13.59 -25.37
CA LYS A 4 -8.11 13.17 -25.53
C LYS A 4 -8.22 11.91 -26.39
N ASN A 5 -7.50 11.87 -27.51
CA ASN A 5 -7.49 10.72 -28.43
C ASN A 5 -6.88 9.47 -27.77
N ILE A 6 -5.84 9.62 -26.93
CA ILE A 6 -5.25 8.51 -26.18
C ILE A 6 -6.28 7.88 -25.22
N ASN A 7 -6.95 8.72 -24.40
CA ASN A 7 -7.93 8.23 -23.43
C ASN A 7 -9.17 7.65 -24.11
N GLU A 8 -9.65 8.28 -25.20
CA GLU A 8 -10.74 7.75 -26.02
C GLU A 8 -10.41 6.35 -26.55
N LYS A 9 -9.18 6.13 -27.01
CA LYS A 9 -8.72 4.80 -27.44
C LYS A 9 -8.74 3.79 -26.30
N ALA A 10 -8.26 4.15 -25.11
CA ALA A 10 -8.28 3.28 -23.94
C ALA A 10 -9.71 2.93 -23.51
N HIS A 11 -10.59 3.92 -23.38
CA HIS A 11 -12.00 3.70 -23.04
C HIS A 11 -12.74 2.87 -24.09
N LYS A 12 -12.51 3.12 -25.39
CA LYS A 12 -13.10 2.35 -26.49
C LYS A 12 -12.61 0.91 -26.51
N TYR A 13 -11.33 0.67 -26.24
CA TYR A 13 -10.80 -0.70 -26.13
C TYR A 13 -11.45 -1.42 -24.96
N ARG A 14 -11.46 -0.76 -23.79
CA ARG A 14 -12.01 -1.30 -22.56
C ARG A 14 -13.50 -1.66 -22.64
N SER A 15 -14.31 -0.83 -23.30
CA SER A 15 -15.75 -1.07 -23.42
C SER A 15 -16.13 -2.13 -24.45
N LYS A 16 -15.26 -2.38 -25.44
CA LYS A 16 -15.51 -3.35 -26.53
C LYS A 16 -14.88 -4.71 -26.27
N SER A 17 -13.85 -4.80 -25.43
CA SER A 17 -13.19 -6.06 -25.13
C SER A 17 -14.11 -6.98 -24.32
N LYS A 18 -14.02 -8.29 -24.58
CA LYS A 18 -14.65 -9.35 -23.77
C LYS A 18 -13.69 -9.96 -22.76
N GLU A 19 -12.46 -9.45 -22.68
CA GLU A 19 -11.42 -9.96 -21.79
C GLU A 19 -11.74 -9.64 -20.32
N ASN A 20 -11.41 -10.56 -19.43
CA ASN A 20 -11.46 -10.32 -17.99
C ASN A 20 -10.11 -9.72 -17.53
N PHE A 21 -10.00 -8.39 -17.58
CA PHE A 21 -8.77 -7.68 -17.19
C PHE A 21 -8.32 -7.93 -15.74
N LYS A 22 -9.19 -8.46 -14.88
CA LYS A 22 -8.81 -8.81 -13.50
C LYS A 22 -7.78 -9.94 -13.46
N LEU A 23 -7.77 -10.82 -14.45
CA LEU A 23 -6.81 -11.93 -14.57
C LEU A 23 -5.48 -11.50 -15.20
N PHE A 24 -5.40 -10.28 -15.73
CA PHE A 24 -4.20 -9.81 -16.43
C PHE A 24 -3.16 -9.41 -15.38
N SER A 25 -1.94 -9.91 -15.53
CA SER A 25 -0.78 -9.43 -14.78
C SER A 25 -0.51 -7.96 -15.07
N HIS A 26 0.22 -7.28 -14.18
CA HIS A 26 0.63 -5.90 -14.43
C HIS A 26 1.36 -5.73 -15.78
N LYS A 27 2.26 -6.67 -16.14
CA LYS A 27 2.98 -6.65 -17.42
C LYS A 27 2.06 -6.71 -18.64
N GLU A 28 0.93 -7.41 -18.54
CA GLU A 28 -0.07 -7.47 -19.60
C GLU A 28 -0.88 -6.19 -19.67
N LEU A 29 -1.29 -5.64 -18.51
CA LEU A 29 -1.99 -4.36 -18.46
C LEU A 29 -1.15 -3.20 -19.05
N MET A 30 0.16 -3.21 -18.84
CA MET A 30 1.08 -2.22 -19.41
C MET A 30 1.17 -2.25 -20.94
N LYS A 31 0.75 -3.36 -21.59
CA LYS A 31 0.71 -3.46 -23.05
C LYS A 31 -0.60 -2.93 -23.65
N LEU A 32 -1.61 -2.68 -22.82
CA LEU A 32 -2.89 -2.13 -23.27
C LEU A 32 -2.77 -0.63 -23.59
N PRO A 33 -3.71 -0.06 -24.36
CA PRO A 33 -3.68 1.37 -24.68
C PRO A 33 -3.59 2.24 -23.41
N PRO A 34 -2.64 3.20 -23.33
CA PRO A 34 -2.42 3.93 -22.08
C PRO A 34 -3.58 4.86 -21.74
N TYR A 35 -3.76 5.10 -20.45
CA TYR A 35 -4.61 6.17 -19.93
C TYR A 35 -3.72 7.31 -19.42
N ASN A 36 -3.94 8.54 -19.89
CA ASN A 36 -3.11 9.70 -19.53
C ASN A 36 -3.92 10.81 -18.88
N GLY A 37 -3.42 11.36 -17.79
CA GLY A 37 -4.05 12.45 -17.05
C GLY A 37 -4.54 12.01 -15.67
N ILE A 38 -5.56 12.71 -15.18
CA ILE A 38 -6.11 12.50 -13.85
C ILE A 38 -7.23 11.47 -13.92
N LEU A 39 -7.08 10.35 -13.21
CA LEU A 39 -8.12 9.35 -13.04
C LEU A 39 -8.89 9.59 -11.74
N ASN A 40 -10.22 9.56 -11.83
CA ASN A 40 -11.09 9.55 -10.65
C ASN A 40 -11.21 8.14 -10.09
N PHE A 41 -10.93 8.01 -8.79
CA PHE A 41 -11.12 6.82 -7.99
C PHE A 41 -12.38 6.98 -7.14
N SER A 42 -13.07 5.86 -6.93
CA SER A 42 -14.16 5.73 -5.97
C SER A 42 -13.94 4.48 -5.14
N ILE A 43 -13.82 4.67 -3.82
CA ILE A 43 -13.56 3.61 -2.85
C ILE A 43 -14.45 3.86 -1.64
N ASN A 44 -15.36 2.93 -1.35
CA ASN A 44 -16.47 3.16 -0.43
C ASN A 44 -17.21 4.47 -0.82
N ASN A 45 -17.29 5.44 0.10
CA ASN A 45 -17.90 6.75 -0.11
C ASN A 45 -16.86 7.86 -0.36
N ILE A 46 -15.60 7.49 -0.58
CA ILE A 46 -14.50 8.43 -0.81
C ILE A 46 -14.24 8.48 -2.32
N THR A 47 -14.18 9.70 -2.84
CA THR A 47 -13.77 9.97 -4.22
C THR A 47 -12.50 10.81 -4.18
N PHE A 48 -11.56 10.50 -5.08
CA PHE A 48 -10.27 11.16 -5.13
C PHE A 48 -9.60 11.00 -6.50
N GLU A 49 -8.58 11.79 -6.74
CA GLU A 49 -7.89 11.90 -8.03
C GLU A 49 -6.45 11.40 -7.92
N MET A 50 -5.97 10.67 -8.93
CA MET A 50 -4.55 10.34 -9.06
C MET A 50 -4.06 10.57 -10.49
N LEU A 51 -2.84 11.08 -10.62
CA LEU A 51 -2.20 11.37 -11.89
C LEU A 51 -1.56 10.10 -12.48
N ASN A 52 -1.78 9.86 -13.77
CA ASN A 52 -1.09 8.85 -14.56
C ASN A 52 -0.51 9.48 -15.83
N ILE A 53 0.76 9.21 -16.12
CA ILE A 53 1.45 9.69 -17.32
C ILE A 53 2.00 8.48 -18.06
N ASN A 54 1.37 8.12 -19.18
CA ASN A 54 1.79 7.01 -20.04
C ASN A 54 1.89 5.66 -19.32
N ASN A 55 0.88 5.35 -18.49
CA ASN A 55 0.86 4.18 -17.59
C ASN A 55 2.06 4.10 -16.63
N ASP A 56 2.69 5.24 -16.28
CA ASP A 56 3.79 5.26 -15.31
C ASP A 56 3.39 4.84 -13.91
N ASP A 57 2.10 4.91 -13.56
CA ASP A 57 1.58 4.51 -12.27
C ASP A 57 0.83 3.16 -12.37
N GLY A 58 1.42 2.14 -11.74
CA GLY A 58 0.85 0.79 -11.73
C GLY A 58 -0.47 0.69 -10.96
N ILE A 59 -0.68 1.52 -9.93
CA ILE A 59 -1.95 1.56 -9.17
C ILE A 59 -3.03 2.12 -10.07
N VAL A 60 -2.78 3.25 -10.72
CA VAL A 60 -3.74 3.89 -11.63
C VAL A 60 -4.06 3.02 -12.83
N THR A 61 -3.04 2.39 -13.42
CA THR A 61 -3.21 1.45 -14.53
C THR A 61 -4.07 0.25 -14.12
N LYS A 62 -3.78 -0.37 -12.97
CA LYS A 62 -4.57 -1.51 -12.45
C LYS A 62 -6.01 -1.10 -12.17
N TYR A 63 -6.24 0.01 -11.48
CA TYR A 63 -7.58 0.49 -11.17
C TYR A 63 -8.38 0.80 -12.43
N PHE A 64 -7.78 1.51 -13.39
CA PHE A 64 -8.44 1.81 -14.66
C PHE A 64 -8.88 0.53 -15.38
N TRP A 65 -8.04 -0.49 -15.47
CA TRP A 65 -8.39 -1.71 -16.22
C TRP A 65 -9.29 -2.67 -15.44
N ARG A 66 -9.05 -2.85 -14.14
CA ARG A 66 -9.72 -3.85 -13.29
C ARG A 66 -10.98 -3.34 -12.59
N ASN A 67 -11.23 -2.02 -12.60
CA ASN A 67 -12.22 -1.34 -11.75
C ASN A 67 -11.97 -1.49 -10.23
N GLU A 68 -10.82 -2.02 -9.83
CA GLU A 68 -10.47 -2.24 -8.45
C GLU A 68 -8.96 -2.32 -8.29
N TYR A 69 -8.48 -2.01 -7.09
CA TYR A 69 -7.12 -2.19 -6.64
C TYR A 69 -7.19 -2.61 -5.17
N GLU A 70 -6.55 -3.72 -4.80
CA GLU A 70 -6.51 -4.24 -3.42
C GLU A 70 -7.87 -4.17 -2.70
N ALA A 71 -8.87 -4.82 -3.30
CA ALA A 71 -10.28 -4.55 -3.05
C ALA A 71 -10.71 -4.63 -1.57
N ILE A 72 -10.15 -5.55 -0.77
CA ILE A 72 -10.50 -5.68 0.65
C ILE A 72 -9.51 -4.94 1.55
N SER A 73 -8.23 -4.89 1.20
CA SER A 73 -7.20 -4.22 2.01
C SER A 73 -7.43 -2.71 2.04
N ILE A 74 -7.74 -2.11 0.89
CA ILE A 74 -8.12 -0.71 0.81
C ILE A 74 -9.46 -0.43 1.50
N LYS A 75 -10.46 -1.32 1.36
CA LYS A 75 -11.76 -1.16 2.03
C LYS A 75 -11.60 -1.17 3.55
N LEU A 76 -10.80 -2.10 4.06
CA LEU A 76 -10.42 -2.19 5.46
C LEU A 76 -9.72 -0.91 5.92
N TRP A 77 -8.67 -0.46 5.21
CA TRP A 77 -7.92 0.76 5.54
C TRP A 77 -8.82 1.99 5.59
N SER A 78 -9.72 2.14 4.61
CA SER A 78 -10.72 3.22 4.58
C SER A 78 -11.61 3.20 5.82
N ASN A 79 -12.09 2.02 6.25
CA ASN A 79 -12.93 1.87 7.42
C ASN A 79 -12.18 2.09 8.75
N LEU A 80 -10.93 1.62 8.85
CA LEU A 80 -10.05 1.94 9.99
C LEU A 80 -9.81 3.45 10.11
N SER A 81 -9.72 4.13 8.96
CA SER A 81 -9.41 5.56 8.88
C SER A 81 -10.60 6.48 9.16
N LYS A 82 -11.77 5.98 9.56
CA LYS A 82 -12.93 6.84 9.91
C LYS A 82 -12.82 7.52 11.28
N LYS A 83 -11.74 7.27 12.03
CA LYS A 83 -11.47 7.86 13.36
C LYS A 83 -10.81 9.23 13.21
N ASP A 84 -10.60 9.97 14.31
CA ASP A 84 -9.73 11.15 14.37
C ASP A 84 -8.42 10.72 15.03
N ALA A 85 -7.44 10.32 14.21
CA ALA A 85 -6.24 9.66 14.68
C ALA A 85 -5.04 9.86 13.75
N ILE A 86 -3.91 9.25 14.13
CA ILE A 86 -2.69 9.19 13.31
C ILE A 86 -2.63 7.84 12.59
N PHE A 87 -2.31 7.88 11.31
CA PHE A 87 -2.09 6.73 10.45
C PHE A 87 -0.67 6.80 9.88
N ILE A 88 0.00 5.67 9.75
CA ILE A 88 1.34 5.63 9.14
C ILE A 88 1.27 4.73 7.91
N ASP A 89 1.68 5.28 6.76
CA ASP A 89 1.74 4.60 5.47
C ASP A 89 3.21 4.43 5.05
N VAL A 90 3.77 3.25 5.29
CA VAL A 90 5.17 2.91 5.01
C VAL A 90 5.27 2.23 3.65
N GLY A 91 6.14 2.76 2.79
CA GLY A 91 6.17 2.43 1.37
C GLY A 91 4.95 3.01 0.67
N SER A 92 4.67 4.29 0.92
CA SER A 92 3.44 4.93 0.45
C SER A 92 3.34 5.01 -1.08
N HIS A 93 4.42 4.75 -1.81
CA HIS A 93 4.47 4.72 -3.27
C HIS A 93 3.90 6.02 -3.87
N THR A 94 2.85 5.95 -4.69
CA THR A 94 2.16 7.14 -5.24
C THR A 94 0.97 7.63 -4.40
N GLY A 95 0.77 7.05 -3.21
CA GLY A 95 0.02 7.66 -2.12
C GLY A 95 -1.44 7.23 -1.94
N ILE A 96 -1.91 6.14 -2.55
CA ILE A 96 -3.32 5.74 -2.46
C ILE A 96 -3.79 5.54 -1.00
N TYR A 97 -3.00 4.86 -0.16
CA TYR A 97 -3.32 4.63 1.25
C TYR A 97 -3.26 5.93 2.07
N SER A 98 -2.33 6.81 1.75
CA SER A 98 -2.21 8.15 2.34
C SER A 98 -3.40 9.07 2.00
N ILE A 99 -3.88 9.05 0.76
CA ILE A 99 -5.06 9.80 0.33
C ILE A 99 -6.30 9.31 1.09
N ILE A 100 -6.53 7.99 1.10
CA ILE A 100 -7.66 7.38 1.78
C ILE A 100 -7.63 7.67 3.28
N GLY A 101 -6.45 7.59 3.91
CA GLY A 101 -6.27 7.88 5.33
C GLY A 101 -6.76 9.28 5.71
N ASN A 102 -6.41 10.30 4.92
CA ASN A 102 -6.84 11.69 5.16
C ASN A 102 -8.31 11.95 4.75
N LEU A 103 -8.79 11.34 3.67
CA LEU A 103 -10.15 11.59 3.17
C LEU A 103 -11.25 10.81 3.90
N SER A 104 -10.90 9.71 4.59
CA SER A 104 -11.85 8.99 5.46
C SER A 104 -12.32 9.84 6.64
N ASN A 105 -11.48 10.78 7.11
CA ASN A 105 -11.83 11.80 8.09
C ASN A 105 -10.83 12.95 7.98
N GLN A 106 -11.31 14.16 7.66
CA GLN A 106 -10.47 15.36 7.46
C GLN A 106 -9.64 15.76 8.69
N LYS A 107 -9.96 15.25 9.87
CA LYS A 107 -9.14 15.47 11.08
C LYS A 107 -7.95 14.53 11.15
N ASN A 108 -7.85 13.51 10.31
CA ASN A 108 -6.72 12.58 10.38
C ASN A 108 -5.39 13.23 10.06
N ILE A 109 -4.34 12.60 10.58
CA ILE A 109 -2.96 12.88 10.20
C ILE A 109 -2.39 11.59 9.65
N THR A 110 -2.12 11.54 8.35
CA THR A 110 -1.39 10.41 7.77
C THR A 110 0.07 10.77 7.52
N ILE A 111 0.98 9.98 8.09
CA ILE A 111 2.42 10.08 7.84
C ILE A 111 2.79 9.12 6.73
N SER A 112 3.25 9.68 5.62
CA SER A 112 3.60 8.92 4.41
C SER A 112 5.11 8.81 4.30
N ILE A 113 5.63 7.60 4.17
CA ILE A 113 7.07 7.34 4.12
C ILE A 113 7.38 6.61 2.81
N GLU A 114 8.07 7.29 1.90
CA GLU A 114 8.45 6.75 0.58
C GLU A 114 9.94 7.02 0.31
N PRO A 115 10.78 5.98 0.17
CA PRO A 115 12.21 6.17 -0.01
C PRO A 115 12.61 6.65 -1.39
N TYR A 116 11.85 6.29 -2.44
CA TYR A 116 12.24 6.61 -3.81
C TYR A 116 11.69 7.97 -4.24
N PHE A 117 12.61 8.88 -4.59
CA PHE A 117 12.28 10.29 -4.80
C PHE A 117 11.26 10.55 -5.94
N LEU A 118 11.20 9.72 -7.01
CA LEU A 118 10.18 9.91 -8.05
C LEU A 118 8.79 9.49 -7.55
N ASN A 119 8.69 8.36 -6.84
CA ASN A 119 7.45 7.92 -6.20
C ASN A 119 7.01 8.97 -5.17
N TYR A 120 7.94 9.44 -4.33
CA TYR A 120 7.69 10.50 -3.36
C TYR A 120 7.18 11.78 -4.03
N ALA A 121 7.78 12.22 -5.13
CA ALA A 121 7.29 13.39 -5.87
C ALA A 121 5.87 13.18 -6.43
N ARG A 122 5.54 11.96 -6.88
CA ARG A 122 4.18 11.62 -7.33
C ARG A 122 3.18 11.52 -6.18
N LEU A 123 3.56 10.96 -5.03
CA LEU A 123 2.81 11.04 -3.78
C LEU A 123 2.43 12.48 -3.46
N LEU A 124 3.40 13.41 -3.44
CA LEU A 124 3.11 14.82 -3.14
C LEU A 124 2.14 15.44 -4.16
N THR A 125 2.29 15.09 -5.43
CA THR A 125 1.41 15.55 -6.50
C THR A 125 -0.02 15.05 -6.29
N ASN A 126 -0.19 13.75 -6.03
CA ASN A 126 -1.49 13.14 -5.82
C ASN A 126 -2.16 13.66 -4.54
N LEU A 127 -1.42 13.89 -3.45
CA LEU A 127 -1.97 14.53 -2.25
C LEU A 127 -2.49 15.95 -2.53
N ARG A 128 -1.73 16.74 -3.29
CA ARG A 128 -2.14 18.11 -3.67
C ARG A 128 -3.36 18.15 -4.59
N LEU A 129 -3.51 17.19 -5.51
CA LEU A 129 -4.72 17.04 -6.33
C LEU A 129 -5.98 16.87 -5.46
N ASN A 130 -5.82 16.29 -4.28
CA ASN A 130 -6.92 16.02 -3.34
C ASN A 130 -6.97 17.02 -2.17
N TYR A 131 -6.28 18.16 -2.27
CA TYR A 131 -6.23 19.20 -1.24
C TYR A 131 -5.71 18.72 0.12
N ILE A 132 -4.85 17.70 0.13
CA ILE A 132 -4.23 17.16 1.35
C ILE A 132 -2.86 17.81 1.58
N PRO A 133 -2.57 18.34 2.78
CA PRO A 133 -1.25 18.89 3.11
C PRO A 133 -0.14 17.84 3.02
N THR A 134 1.04 18.27 2.55
CA THR A 134 2.18 17.39 2.32
C THR A 134 3.21 17.38 3.46
N ASP A 135 2.96 18.11 4.55
CA ASP A 135 3.90 18.32 5.67
C ASP A 135 4.30 17.02 6.38
N ASN A 136 3.44 16.00 6.30
CA ASN A 136 3.65 14.70 6.94
C ASN A 136 4.28 13.66 6.00
N CYS A 137 4.79 14.08 4.84
CA CYS A 137 5.44 13.18 3.88
C CYS A 137 6.96 13.18 4.05
N LEU A 138 7.55 12.00 4.26
CA LEU A 138 8.97 11.81 4.53
C LEU A 138 9.64 11.00 3.40
N CYS A 139 10.64 11.59 2.72
CA CYS A 139 11.45 10.91 1.72
C CYS A 139 12.56 10.06 2.38
N TYR A 140 12.16 8.98 3.04
CA TYR A 140 13.02 8.07 3.82
C TYR A 140 12.58 6.63 3.63
N ALA A 141 13.47 5.67 3.88
CA ALA A 141 13.07 4.29 4.15
C ALA A 141 12.77 4.12 5.65
N ALA A 142 11.62 3.55 5.98
CA ALA A 142 11.43 3.03 7.33
C ALA A 142 12.31 1.80 7.53
N HIS A 143 12.98 1.73 8.68
CA HIS A 143 13.92 0.66 9.03
C HIS A 143 13.99 0.56 10.56
N ASN A 144 14.87 -0.31 11.08
CA ASN A 144 15.02 -0.47 12.53
C ASN A 144 15.86 0.60 13.23
N LYS A 145 16.56 1.45 12.46
CA LYS A 145 17.40 2.53 12.99
C LYS A 145 17.61 3.66 11.97
N PRO A 146 17.88 4.90 12.43
CA PRO A 146 18.33 5.97 11.56
C PRO A 146 19.68 5.67 10.92
N GLY A 147 19.89 6.17 9.70
CA GLY A 147 21.14 5.95 8.98
C GLY A 147 20.98 6.12 7.48
N SER A 148 21.79 5.37 6.74
CA SER A 148 21.73 5.32 5.28
C SER A 148 22.05 3.92 4.79
N VAL A 149 21.35 3.49 3.75
CA VAL A 149 21.43 2.15 3.16
C VAL A 149 21.46 2.26 1.64
N ASN A 150 21.99 1.21 1.01
CA ASN A 150 21.91 1.06 -0.44
C ASN A 150 20.50 0.57 -0.82
N PHE A 151 19.98 1.11 -1.90
CA PHE A 151 18.62 0.89 -2.38
C PHE A 151 18.69 0.53 -3.85
N LYS A 152 18.15 -0.65 -4.16
CA LYS A 152 18.05 -1.15 -5.52
C LYS A 152 16.65 -0.87 -6.04
N ILE A 153 16.61 -0.18 -7.16
CA ILE A 153 15.37 0.07 -7.88
C ILE A 153 15.11 -1.09 -8.83
N SER A 154 13.86 -1.55 -8.89
CA SER A 154 13.40 -2.57 -9.82
C SER A 154 12.78 -1.98 -11.10
N THR A 155 13.40 -0.96 -11.71
CA THR A 155 12.87 -0.30 -12.92
C THR A 155 13.64 -0.52 -14.21
N ASN A 156 12.87 -0.57 -15.30
CA ASN A 156 13.24 0.01 -16.58
C ASN A 156 13.17 1.54 -16.49
N ASN A 157 14.19 2.25 -16.98
CA ASN A 157 14.49 3.69 -16.86
C ASN A 157 13.39 4.75 -17.19
N PHE A 158 12.10 4.39 -17.31
CA PHE A 158 11.05 5.27 -17.87
C PHE A 158 9.79 5.46 -17.00
N TYR A 159 9.69 4.89 -15.79
CA TYR A 159 8.42 4.82 -15.04
C TYR A 159 8.59 5.05 -13.52
N HIS A 160 7.50 5.38 -12.79
CA HIS A 160 7.48 5.18 -11.33
C HIS A 160 7.79 3.73 -11.04
N THR A 161 8.51 3.49 -9.96
CA THR A 161 9.07 2.16 -9.78
C THR A 161 7.96 1.20 -9.42
N MET A 162 8.03 -0.01 -9.95
CA MET A 162 7.16 -1.10 -9.50
C MET A 162 7.43 -1.51 -8.05
N GLY A 163 8.48 -0.95 -7.46
CA GLY A 163 8.97 -1.22 -6.14
C GLY A 163 10.43 -0.79 -6.05
N GLY A 164 11.01 -0.97 -4.88
CA GLY A 164 12.42 -0.78 -4.65
C GLY A 164 12.71 -1.32 -3.28
N ARG A 165 13.89 -1.90 -3.11
CA ARG A 165 14.23 -2.59 -1.87
C ARG A 165 15.60 -2.19 -1.41
N ILE A 166 15.81 -2.26 -0.10
CA ILE A 166 17.13 -2.16 0.48
C ILE A 166 17.94 -3.38 0.04
N ASP A 167 19.10 -3.13 -0.57
CA ASP A 167 19.94 -4.16 -1.17
C ASP A 167 21.37 -3.62 -1.21
N ASP A 168 22.34 -4.38 -0.70
CA ASP A 168 23.74 -3.94 -0.62
C ASP A 168 24.34 -3.66 -2.00
N GLY A 169 23.83 -4.30 -3.06
CA GLY A 169 24.19 -4.04 -4.45
C GLY A 169 23.39 -2.91 -5.12
N GLY A 170 22.58 -2.17 -4.36
CA GLY A 170 21.81 -1.03 -4.86
C GLY A 170 22.70 0.18 -5.17
N GLU A 171 22.38 0.88 -6.26
CA GLU A 171 23.15 2.04 -6.74
C GLU A 171 22.75 3.35 -6.06
N LEU A 172 21.55 3.42 -5.49
CA LEU A 172 21.08 4.61 -4.79
C LEU A 172 21.33 4.51 -3.31
N LYS A 173 21.81 5.61 -2.73
CA LYS A 173 21.97 5.75 -1.28
C LYS A 173 20.83 6.57 -0.71
N ILE A 174 20.02 5.96 0.15
CA ILE A 174 18.85 6.60 0.76
C ILE A 174 19.03 6.73 2.27
N ARG A 175 18.25 7.60 2.91
CA ARG A 175 18.23 7.77 4.36
C ARG A 175 17.19 6.84 4.98
N THR A 176 17.49 6.31 6.16
CA THR A 176 16.56 5.49 6.94
C THR A 176 16.09 6.21 8.20
N LEU A 177 14.91 5.84 8.69
CA LEU A 177 14.38 6.25 9.99
C LEU A 177 13.74 5.06 10.71
N ALA A 178 13.77 5.06 12.04
CA ALA A 178 12.93 4.17 12.84
C ALA A 178 11.59 4.86 13.14
N LEU A 179 10.47 4.13 13.03
CA LEU A 179 9.15 4.71 13.30
C LEU A 179 9.06 5.25 14.73
N ASP A 180 9.69 4.57 15.70
CA ASP A 180 9.77 5.00 17.09
C ASP A 180 10.49 6.36 17.31
N ASN A 181 11.18 6.88 16.29
CA ASN A 181 11.80 8.19 16.33
C ASN A 181 10.87 9.32 15.86
N LEU A 182 9.72 8.99 15.27
CA LEU A 182 8.69 9.96 14.91
C LEU A 182 8.13 10.60 16.20
N LYS A 183 7.92 11.92 16.15
CA LYS A 183 7.45 12.71 17.28
C LYS A 183 6.00 13.12 17.05
N PHE A 184 5.12 12.78 17.99
CA PHE A 184 3.67 12.95 17.87
C PHE A 184 3.05 13.80 18.99
N ASP A 185 3.89 14.23 19.94
CA ASP A 185 3.49 14.78 21.25
C ASP A 185 2.66 16.07 21.15
N THR A 186 2.61 16.71 19.99
CA THR A 186 1.90 17.99 19.77
C THR A 186 0.43 17.85 19.42
N THR A 187 -0.08 16.65 19.15
CA THR A 187 -1.42 16.46 18.55
C THR A 187 -2.46 15.83 19.47
N ASN A 188 -2.07 15.28 20.63
CA ASN A 188 -2.91 14.43 21.51
C ASN A 188 -3.59 13.23 20.80
N LYS A 189 -3.23 12.93 19.55
CA LYS A 189 -3.82 11.83 18.77
C LYS A 189 -3.00 10.57 18.95
N LYS A 190 -3.71 9.45 18.97
CA LYS A 190 -3.12 8.12 19.03
C LYS A 190 -2.77 7.63 17.63
N ILE A 191 -1.72 6.81 17.52
CA ILE A 191 -1.45 6.05 16.29
C ILE A 191 -2.43 4.88 16.25
N GLU A 192 -3.34 4.90 15.28
CA GLU A 192 -4.43 3.94 15.18
C GLU A 192 -4.09 2.76 14.27
N ALA A 193 -3.44 3.01 13.13
CA ALA A 193 -3.03 1.96 12.21
C ALA A 193 -1.72 2.27 11.47
N ILE A 194 -1.01 1.21 11.08
CA ILE A 194 0.23 1.27 10.30
C ILE A 194 0.10 0.31 9.10
N LYS A 195 0.25 0.83 7.88
CA LYS A 195 0.50 0.04 6.67
C LYS A 195 2.02 -0.11 6.48
N ILE A 196 2.49 -1.33 6.31
CA ILE A 196 3.89 -1.68 6.00
C ILE A 196 3.98 -2.46 4.69
N ASP A 197 4.72 -1.92 3.73
CA ASP A 197 5.01 -2.52 2.43
C ASP A 197 6.34 -1.96 1.96
N THR A 198 7.38 -2.78 2.02
CA THR A 198 8.76 -2.31 1.86
C THR A 198 9.57 -3.22 0.97
N GLU A 199 8.89 -4.10 0.23
CA GLU A 199 9.49 -5.02 -0.72
C GLU A 199 10.62 -5.87 -0.09
N GLY A 200 10.44 -6.29 1.17
CA GLY A 200 11.35 -7.20 1.87
C GLY A 200 12.10 -6.61 3.06
N SER A 201 11.63 -5.51 3.64
CA SER A 201 12.15 -4.94 4.90
C SER A 201 11.11 -4.86 6.02
N GLU A 202 9.99 -5.58 5.89
CA GLU A 202 8.83 -5.46 6.78
C GLU A 202 9.20 -5.78 8.24
N ASP A 203 10.08 -6.77 8.45
CA ASP A 203 10.57 -7.16 9.78
C ASP A 203 11.41 -6.06 10.42
N LYS A 204 12.17 -5.31 9.62
CA LYS A 204 12.99 -4.17 10.09
C LYS A 204 12.13 -2.96 10.43
N VAL A 205 11.07 -2.70 9.67
CA VAL A 205 10.10 -1.66 10.02
C VAL A 205 9.45 -1.97 11.36
N LEU A 206 8.98 -3.22 11.56
CA LEU A 206 8.40 -3.65 12.83
C LEU A 206 9.39 -3.54 13.99
N ASP A 207 10.65 -3.92 13.78
CA ASP A 207 11.72 -3.76 14.77
C ASP A 207 11.95 -2.29 15.16
N GLY A 208 11.84 -1.37 14.19
CA GLY A 208 11.91 0.08 14.40
C GLY A 208 10.63 0.73 14.93
N ALA A 209 9.56 -0.02 15.14
CA ALA A 209 8.25 0.46 15.57
C ALA A 209 7.80 -0.15 16.92
N LYS A 210 8.70 -0.84 17.63
CA LYS A 210 8.38 -1.62 18.83
C LYS A 210 7.73 -0.79 19.94
N LYS A 211 8.19 0.45 20.18
CA LYS A 211 7.60 1.32 21.21
C LYS A 211 6.21 1.79 20.78
N ILE A 212 6.04 2.19 19.52
CA ILE A 212 4.73 2.54 18.97
C ILE A 212 3.76 1.38 19.12
N ILE A 213 4.16 0.17 18.71
CA ILE A 213 3.34 -1.04 18.78
C ILE A 213 2.97 -1.37 20.23
N MET A 214 3.93 -1.28 21.15
CA MET A 214 3.70 -1.57 22.57
C MET A 214 2.74 -0.57 23.24
N ILE A 215 2.92 0.73 22.97
CA ILE A 215 2.17 1.82 23.63
C ILE A 215 0.79 2.00 22.98
N ASN A 216 0.75 2.11 21.65
CA ASN A 216 -0.46 2.45 20.92
C ASN A 216 -1.27 1.19 20.54
N LYS A 217 -0.62 0.03 20.39
CA LYS A 217 -1.27 -1.18 19.87
C LYS A 217 -2.08 -0.92 18.58
N PRO A 218 -1.46 -0.29 17.55
CA PRO A 218 -2.15 0.06 16.33
C PRO A 218 -2.53 -1.20 15.54
N ASP A 219 -3.60 -1.12 14.76
CA ASP A 219 -3.86 -2.12 13.73
C ASP A 219 -2.72 -2.11 12.69
N LEU A 220 -2.24 -3.29 12.29
CA LEU A 220 -1.15 -3.41 11.32
C LEU A 220 -1.68 -4.06 10.04
N LEU A 221 -1.44 -3.42 8.90
CA LEU A 221 -1.64 -3.99 7.58
C LEU A 221 -0.27 -4.18 6.94
N ILE A 222 0.16 -5.42 6.73
CA ILE A 222 1.54 -5.73 6.34
C ILE A 222 1.49 -6.53 5.05
N GLU A 223 2.19 -6.07 4.02
CA GLU A 223 2.29 -6.82 2.78
C GLU A 223 2.93 -8.19 3.02
N TYR A 224 2.36 -9.22 2.40
CA TYR A 224 2.97 -10.53 2.37
C TYR A 224 4.25 -10.49 1.52
N ASN A 225 5.39 -10.71 2.17
CA ASN A 225 6.63 -10.97 1.48
C ASN A 225 7.23 -12.31 1.94
N LEU A 226 7.54 -13.18 0.97
CA LEU A 226 8.02 -14.54 1.22
C LEU A 226 9.28 -14.57 2.11
N ASN A 227 10.13 -13.56 2.02
CA ASN A 227 11.42 -13.53 2.71
C ASN A 227 11.34 -12.99 4.15
N THR A 228 10.28 -12.25 4.48
CA THR A 228 10.16 -11.53 5.76
C THR A 228 8.96 -11.95 6.59
N TYR A 229 7.92 -12.58 6.02
CA TYR A 229 6.66 -12.82 6.73
C TYR A 229 6.84 -13.61 8.03
N GLU A 230 7.67 -14.65 8.06
CA GLU A 230 7.90 -15.45 9.28
C GLU A 230 8.55 -14.62 10.40
N LYS A 231 9.46 -13.72 10.04
CA LYS A 231 10.12 -12.81 10.99
C LYS A 231 9.11 -11.80 11.52
N CYS A 232 8.26 -11.25 10.65
CA CYS A 232 7.17 -10.36 11.04
C CYS A 232 6.23 -11.04 12.05
N LEU A 233 5.78 -12.26 11.75
CA LEU A 233 4.90 -13.02 12.63
C LEU A 233 5.53 -13.31 13.99
N LYS A 234 6.83 -13.63 14.03
CA LYS A 234 7.57 -13.82 15.29
C LYS A 234 7.58 -12.54 16.14
N ILE A 235 7.77 -11.37 15.51
CA ILE A 235 7.73 -10.08 16.21
C ILE A 235 6.31 -9.81 16.74
N ILE A 236 5.29 -9.96 15.89
CA ILE A 236 3.90 -9.63 16.19
C ILE A 236 3.32 -10.52 17.29
N LYS A 237 3.72 -11.79 17.35
CA LYS A 237 3.31 -12.73 18.42
C LYS A 237 3.63 -12.22 19.83
N ASN A 238 4.67 -11.39 19.99
CA ASN A 238 5.04 -10.84 21.30
C ASN A 238 4.09 -9.74 21.80
N TYR A 239 3.16 -9.26 20.97
CA TYR A 239 2.30 -8.12 21.27
C TYR A 239 0.79 -8.48 21.33
N ASN A 240 0.45 -9.76 21.43
CA ASN A 240 -0.94 -10.26 21.54
C ASN A 240 -1.86 -9.81 20.39
N TYR A 241 -1.35 -9.81 19.16
CA TYR A 241 -2.18 -9.64 17.96
C TYR A 241 -2.74 -10.97 17.47
N SER A 242 -3.99 -10.94 17.04
CA SER A 242 -4.53 -11.93 16.11
C SER A 242 -4.08 -11.58 14.69
N VAL A 243 -3.82 -12.59 13.88
CA VAL A 243 -3.38 -12.43 12.48
C VAL A 243 -4.43 -13.00 11.54
N TYR A 244 -4.77 -12.23 10.52
CA TYR A 244 -5.67 -12.60 9.44
C TYR A 244 -4.99 -12.37 8.10
N PHE A 245 -5.22 -13.25 7.13
CA PHE A 245 -4.74 -13.06 5.77
C PHE A 245 -5.86 -12.43 4.93
N LEU A 246 -5.52 -11.36 4.21
CA LEU A 246 -6.39 -10.68 3.27
C LEU A 246 -6.00 -11.14 1.86
N ASP A 247 -6.93 -11.87 1.24
CA ASP A 247 -6.86 -12.26 -0.17
C ASP A 247 -7.66 -11.25 -1.00
N ASP A 248 -6.98 -10.22 -1.53
CA ASP A 248 -7.62 -9.18 -2.34
C ASP A 248 -8.19 -9.70 -3.66
N ASN A 249 -7.58 -10.74 -4.22
CA ASN A 249 -7.99 -11.32 -5.48
C ASN A 249 -9.33 -12.04 -5.37
N ASN A 250 -9.50 -12.84 -4.30
CA ASN A 250 -10.75 -13.56 -4.05
C ASN A 250 -11.70 -12.82 -3.11
N LYS A 251 -11.30 -11.65 -2.60
CA LYS A 251 -12.05 -10.79 -1.66
C LYS A 251 -12.43 -11.53 -0.38
N LYS A 252 -11.47 -12.27 0.19
CA LYS A 252 -11.68 -13.10 1.38
C LYS A 252 -10.76 -12.69 2.53
N ILE A 253 -11.29 -12.80 3.74
CA ILE A 253 -10.54 -12.72 4.98
C ILE A 253 -10.39 -14.13 5.50
N ILE A 254 -9.16 -14.54 5.78
CA ILE A 254 -8.81 -15.92 6.08
C ILE A 254 -8.11 -15.95 7.43
N THR A 255 -8.42 -16.93 8.26
CA THR A 255 -7.70 -17.10 9.53
C THR A 255 -6.25 -17.50 9.25
N PHE A 256 -5.32 -17.10 10.11
CA PHE A 256 -3.91 -17.47 9.91
C PHE A 256 -3.70 -18.99 9.84
N LYS A 257 -4.43 -19.77 10.63
CA LYS A 257 -4.39 -21.24 10.61
C LYS A 257 -4.78 -21.83 9.25
N GLU A 258 -5.83 -21.28 8.63
CA GLU A 258 -6.29 -21.72 7.31
C GLU A 258 -5.31 -21.31 6.21
N PHE A 259 -4.75 -20.10 6.31
CA PHE A 259 -3.69 -19.63 5.42
C PHE A 259 -2.47 -20.56 5.47
N GLU A 260 -1.96 -20.91 6.65
CA GLU A 260 -0.81 -21.82 6.79
C GLU A 260 -1.08 -23.19 6.19
N SER A 261 -2.30 -23.70 6.33
CA SER A 261 -2.68 -25.02 5.82
C SER A 261 -2.82 -25.07 4.29
N ASN A 262 -3.07 -23.93 3.64
CA ASN A 262 -3.36 -23.85 2.21
C ASN A 262 -2.51 -22.78 1.50
N LYS A 263 -1.33 -22.48 2.02
CA LYS A 263 -0.48 -21.34 1.61
C LYS A 263 -0.25 -21.27 0.10
N ASP A 264 0.02 -22.40 -0.54
CA ASP A 264 0.32 -22.46 -1.97
C ASP A 264 -0.86 -22.03 -2.87
N ASN A 265 -2.09 -22.13 -2.37
CA ASN A 265 -3.28 -21.67 -3.09
C ASN A 265 -3.38 -20.13 -3.12
N TYR A 266 -2.80 -19.46 -2.13
CA TYR A 266 -2.89 -18.00 -2.00
C TYR A 266 -1.66 -17.28 -2.54
N VAL A 267 -0.46 -17.80 -2.26
CA VAL A 267 0.82 -17.12 -2.58
C VAL A 267 1.77 -17.97 -3.42
N GLY A 268 1.37 -19.21 -3.75
CA GLY A 268 2.15 -20.17 -4.53
C GLY A 268 2.07 -19.96 -6.05
N GLN A 269 2.68 -20.88 -6.81
CA GLN A 269 2.70 -20.85 -8.29
C GLN A 269 1.33 -21.18 -8.91
N ASN A 270 0.45 -21.84 -8.15
CA ASN A 270 -0.87 -22.28 -8.62
C ASN A 270 -1.95 -21.19 -8.50
N ASN A 271 -1.63 -20.00 -7.98
CA ASN A 271 -2.59 -18.91 -7.92
C ASN A 271 -2.83 -18.37 -9.34
N PRO A 272 -4.07 -18.46 -9.89
CA PRO A 272 -4.38 -17.95 -11.22
C PRO A 272 -4.37 -16.42 -11.29
N TRP A 273 -4.37 -15.76 -10.13
CA TRP A 273 -4.31 -14.31 -10.03
C TRP A 273 -2.87 -13.79 -10.01
N PRO A 274 -2.65 -12.55 -10.45
CA PRO A 274 -1.37 -11.87 -10.23
C PRO A 274 -1.00 -11.94 -8.75
N LYS A 275 0.28 -12.21 -8.44
CA LYS A 275 0.82 -12.20 -7.07
C LYS A 275 0.88 -10.77 -6.51
N GLU A 276 -0.29 -10.14 -6.41
CA GLU A 276 -0.51 -8.76 -6.01
C GLU A 276 -1.66 -8.77 -4.97
N GLY A 277 -1.60 -7.92 -3.95
CA GLY A 277 -2.68 -7.79 -2.96
C GLY A 277 -2.79 -8.96 -1.97
N ALA A 278 -1.64 -9.45 -1.48
CA ALA A 278 -1.60 -10.40 -0.37
C ALA A 278 -1.13 -9.65 0.87
N ASN A 279 -1.99 -9.49 1.87
CA ASN A 279 -1.68 -8.72 3.08
C ASN A 279 -2.01 -9.52 4.34
N PHE A 280 -1.22 -9.34 5.39
CA PHE A 280 -1.61 -9.71 6.75
C PHE A 280 -2.22 -8.53 7.46
N TYR A 281 -3.38 -8.75 8.04
CA TYR A 281 -4.00 -7.83 8.98
C TYR A 281 -3.79 -8.36 10.41
N CYS A 282 -3.02 -7.61 11.20
CA CYS A 282 -2.74 -7.94 12.59
C CYS A 282 -3.49 -6.96 13.49
N THR A 283 -4.39 -7.47 14.33
CA THR A 283 -5.27 -6.65 15.17
C THR A 283 -5.57 -7.31 16.52
N GLN A 284 -6.06 -6.53 17.49
CA GLN A 284 -6.63 -7.06 18.74
C GLN A 284 -8.10 -7.46 18.59
N LYS A 285 -8.70 -7.25 17.41
CA LYS A 285 -10.09 -7.59 17.11
C LYS A 285 -10.24 -9.08 16.81
N THR A 286 -11.41 -9.61 17.14
CA THR A 286 -11.85 -10.97 16.79
C THR A 286 -12.18 -11.06 15.30
N PHE A 287 -12.23 -12.29 14.76
CA PHE A 287 -12.55 -12.51 13.34
C PHE A 287 -13.91 -11.90 12.94
N LYS A 288 -14.91 -12.00 13.83
CA LYS A 288 -16.25 -11.42 13.58
C LYS A 288 -16.21 -9.90 13.46
N GLU A 289 -15.44 -9.23 14.32
CA GLU A 289 -15.25 -7.78 14.26
C GLU A 289 -14.48 -7.38 12.99
N VAL A 290 -13.46 -8.15 12.59
CA VAL A 290 -12.74 -7.91 11.33
C VAL A 290 -13.65 -8.03 10.12
N VAL A 291 -14.47 -9.08 10.03
CA VAL A 291 -15.45 -9.25 8.96
C VAL A 291 -16.46 -8.09 8.93
N SER A 292 -16.89 -7.62 10.09
CA SER A 292 -17.79 -6.45 10.21
C SER A 292 -17.16 -5.14 9.75
N LEU A 293 -15.83 -5.01 9.75
CA LEU A 293 -15.14 -3.83 9.22
C LEU A 293 -15.08 -3.83 7.69
N ILE A 294 -15.27 -4.98 7.03
CA ILE A 294 -15.16 -5.10 5.57
C ILE A 294 -16.53 -5.24 4.91
N ASN A 295 -17.56 -5.72 5.60
CA ASN A 295 -18.92 -5.77 5.06
C ASN A 295 -19.57 -4.39 5.06
#